data_AF-A0A8R7TUR4-F1
#
_entry.id   AF-A0A8R7TUR4-F1
#
_cell.length_a   1.000
_cell.length_b   1.000
_cell.length_c   1.000
_cell.angle_alpha   90.00
_cell.angle_beta   90.00
_cell.angle_gamma   90.00
#
_symmetry.space_group_name_H-M   'P 1'
#
loop_
_entity.id
_entity.type
_entity.pdbx_description
1 polymer ?
#
loop_
_entity_poly.entity_id
_entity_poly.type
_entity_poly.pdbx_seq_one_letter_code
_entity_poly.pdbx_strand_id
1 'polypeptide(L)' 'MDGARHVFLLLCQFANYIEVVRLPVYYPSEQEKQDPRVYANNVRKLLATEGNLVLSNLGLAEKRVYHAALNGLLCQS' A
#
# COMPACT_ATOMS: atom_id res chain seq x y z
N MET A 1 -25.25 -8.11 -5.03
CA MET A 1 -25.98 -6.83 -4.81
C MET A 1 -25.17 -5.81 -4.00
N ASP A 2 -23.84 -5.94 -3.90
CA ASP A 2 -23.01 -5.08 -3.02
C ASP A 2 -22.26 -3.95 -3.77
N GLY A 3 -22.01 -4.14 -5.07
CA GLY A 3 -21.30 -3.17 -5.91
C GLY A 3 -22.08 -1.87 -6.16
N ALA A 4 -23.40 -1.95 -6.39
CA ALA A 4 -24.23 -0.77 -6.62
C ALA A 4 -24.26 0.17 -5.40
N ARG A 5 -24.30 -0.41 -4.18
CA ARG A 5 -24.21 0.32 -2.92
C ARG A 5 -22.84 1.00 -2.77
N HIS A 6 -21.76 0.31 -3.09
CA HIS A 6 -20.41 0.89 -3.05
C HIS A 6 -20.25 2.06 -4.03
N VAL A 7 -20.74 1.93 -5.26
CA VAL A 7 -20.72 3.00 -6.26
C VAL A 7 -21.54 4.20 -5.79
N PHE A 8 -22.73 3.99 -5.25
CA PHE A 8 -23.56 5.06 -4.71
C PHE A 8 -22.87 5.81 -3.55
N LEU A 9 -22.27 5.08 -2.60
CA LEU A 9 -21.54 5.69 -1.48
C LEU A 9 -20.30 6.46 -1.93
N LEU A 10 -19.59 5.99 -2.96
CA LEU A 10 -18.48 6.71 -3.59
C LEU A 10 -18.94 8.04 -4.22
N LEU A 11 -20.11 8.05 -4.87
CA LEU A 11 -20.70 9.27 -5.46
C LEU A 11 -21.17 10.28 -4.39
N CYS A 12 -21.48 9.80 -3.18
CA CYS A 12 -21.85 10.64 -2.03
C CYS A 12 -20.67 11.14 -1.20
N GLN A 13 -19.41 10.79 -1.53
CA GLN A 13 -18.23 11.42 -0.92
C GLN A 13 -17.98 12.80 -1.57
N PHE A 14 -18.85 13.77 -1.26
CA PHE A 14 -18.83 15.14 -1.83
C PHE A 14 -17.51 15.90 -1.60
N ALA A 15 -16.73 15.52 -0.58
CA ALA A 15 -15.39 16.01 -0.34
C ALA A 15 -14.48 14.87 0.11
N ASN A 16 -13.36 14.68 -0.59
CA ASN A 16 -12.26 13.82 -0.16
C ASN A 16 -11.10 14.74 0.27
N TYR A 17 -10.83 14.78 1.56
CA TYR A 17 -9.68 15.53 2.08
C TYR A 17 -8.44 14.65 1.97
N ILE A 18 -7.45 15.13 1.22
CA ILE A 18 -6.15 14.47 1.05
C ILE A 18 -5.09 15.44 1.55
N GLU A 19 -4.28 14.97 2.49
CA GLU A 19 -3.09 15.67 2.94
C GLU A 19 -1.88 15.14 2.16
N VAL A 20 -1.11 16.05 1.58
CA VAL A 20 0.11 15.71 0.82
C VAL A 20 1.31 16.26 1.57
N VAL A 21 2.16 15.36 2.07
CA VAL A 21 3.42 15.71 2.74
C VAL A 21 4.57 15.38 1.80
N ARG A 22 5.43 16.38 1.54
CA ARG A 22 6.63 16.18 0.72
C ARG A 22 7.85 15.97 1.62
N LEU A 23 8.42 14.78 1.53
CA LEU A 23 9.64 14.44 2.26
C LEU A 23 10.89 14.99 1.57
N PRO A 24 11.97 15.26 2.32
CA PRO A 24 13.26 15.62 1.76
C PRO A 24 13.86 14.47 0.93
N VAL A 25 14.83 14.81 0.08
CA VAL A 25 15.52 13.82 -0.76
C VAL A 25 16.28 12.83 0.13
N TYR A 26 15.99 11.54 -0.02
CA TYR A 26 16.63 10.46 0.73
C TYR A 26 17.95 10.04 0.06
N TYR A 27 19.04 10.01 0.84
CA TYR A 27 20.37 9.62 0.35
C TYR A 27 20.75 8.22 0.88
N PRO A 28 20.98 7.24 -0.01
CA PRO A 28 21.31 5.88 0.41
C PRO A 28 22.71 5.75 0.97
N SER A 29 22.85 4.90 1.99
CA SER A 29 24.12 4.42 2.54
C SER A 29 24.81 3.41 1.62
N GLU A 30 26.09 3.13 1.86
CA GLU A 30 26.87 2.14 1.08
C GLU A 30 26.24 0.74 1.07
N GLN A 31 25.59 0.33 2.17
CA GLN A 31 24.90 -0.95 2.26
C GLN A 31 23.64 -0.98 1.38
N GLU A 32 22.89 0.13 1.34
CA GLU A 32 21.70 0.27 0.51
C GLU A 32 22.02 0.39 -0.98
N LYS A 33 23.19 0.93 -1.30
CA LYS A 33 23.71 0.93 -2.68
C LYS A 33 24.03 -0.48 -3.17
N GLN A 34 24.35 -1.41 -2.26
CA GLN A 34 24.67 -2.80 -2.59
C GLN A 34 23.43 -3.70 -2.65
N ASP A 35 22.41 -3.47 -1.80
CA ASP A 35 21.15 -4.22 -1.84
C ASP A 35 19.91 -3.30 -1.98
N PRO A 36 19.22 -3.34 -3.15
CA PRO A 36 18.03 -2.53 -3.39
C PRO A 36 16.84 -2.89 -2.48
N ARG A 37 16.79 -4.09 -1.90
CA ARG A 37 15.71 -4.47 -0.97
C ARG A 37 15.83 -3.75 0.36
N VAL A 38 17.06 -3.56 0.83
CA VAL A 38 17.34 -2.83 2.07
C VAL A 38 16.95 -1.37 1.90
N TYR A 39 17.31 -0.76 0.77
CA TYR A 39 16.89 0.59 0.41
C TYR A 39 15.36 0.75 0.44
N ALA A 40 14.62 -0.13 -0.27
CA ALA A 40 13.16 -0.05 -0.32
C ALA A 40 12.51 -0.19 1.07
N ASN A 41 13.07 -1.07 1.92
CA ASN A 41 12.59 -1.26 3.28
C ASN A 41 12.83 -0.03 4.16
N ASN A 42 13.98 0.61 4.05
CA ASN A 42 14.31 1.79 4.84
C ASN A 42 13.51 3.01 4.40
N VAL A 43 13.33 3.24 3.09
CA VAL A 43 12.43 4.28 2.57
C VAL A 43 10.99 4.06 3.03
N ARG A 44 10.51 2.81 3.01
CA ARG A 44 9.17 2.47 3.53
C ARG A 44 9.03 2.79 5.02
N LYS A 45 10.05 2.47 5.82
CA LYS A 45 10.07 2.82 7.25
C LYS A 45 10.04 4.32 7.45
N LEU A 46 10.86 5.07 6.71
CA LEU A 46 10.89 6.54 6.78
C LEU A 46 9.51 7.13 6.48
N LEU A 47 8.87 6.71 5.38
CA LEU A 47 7.51 7.14 5.02
C LEU A 47 6.50 6.91 6.15
N ALA A 48 6.56 5.73 6.79
CA ALA A 48 5.64 5.39 7.86
C ALA A 48 5.90 6.17 9.14
N THR A 49 7.17 6.39 9.51
CA THR A 49 7.52 7.21 10.68
C THR A 49 7.04 8.65 10.51
N GLU A 50 7.29 9.26 9.35
CA GLU A 50 6.94 10.65 9.09
C GLU A 50 5.42 10.85 8.94
N GLY A 51 4.73 9.87 8.35
CA GLY A 51 3.27 9.89 8.21
C GLY A 51 2.51 9.36 9.42
N ASN A 52 3.20 8.94 10.50
CA ASN A 52 2.60 8.24 11.64
C ASN A 52 1.69 7.06 11.22
N LEU A 53 2.14 6.28 10.23
CA LEU A 53 1.38 5.19 9.63
C LEU A 53 1.79 3.84 10.23
N VAL A 54 0.82 2.93 10.40
CA VAL A 54 1.09 1.56 10.80
C VAL A 54 1.60 0.76 9.60
N LEU A 55 2.81 0.21 9.70
CA LEU A 55 3.35 -0.67 8.67
C LEU A 55 2.65 -2.04 8.71
N SER A 56 1.95 -2.39 7.63
CA SER A 56 1.51 -3.76 7.41
C SER A 56 2.59 -4.57 6.69
N ASN A 57 2.70 -5.86 7.03
CA ASN A 57 3.57 -6.82 6.33
C ASN A 57 2.92 -7.38 5.05
N LEU A 58 1.78 -6.81 4.65
CA LEU A 58 1.05 -7.21 3.44
C LEU A 58 1.83 -6.76 2.20
N GLY A 59 2.43 -7.73 1.52
CA GLY A 59 3.11 -7.52 0.25
C GLY A 59 2.20 -7.73 -0.96
N LEU A 60 2.79 -7.57 -2.14
CA LEU A 60 2.11 -7.84 -3.41
C LEU A 60 1.62 -9.29 -3.53
N ALA A 61 2.37 -10.24 -2.95
CA ALA A 61 2.00 -11.66 -2.95
C ALA A 61 0.69 -11.91 -2.20
N GLU A 62 0.57 -11.38 -0.98
CA GLU A 62 -0.63 -11.46 -0.15
C GLU A 62 -1.84 -10.82 -0.86
N LYS A 63 -1.64 -9.65 -1.50
CA LYS A 63 -2.68 -9.01 -2.32
C LYS A 63 -3.14 -9.92 -3.47
N ARG A 64 -2.22 -10.61 -4.16
CA ARG A 64 -2.56 -11.52 -5.26
C ARG A 64 -3.34 -12.73 -4.77
N VAL A 65 -2.98 -13.30 -3.62
CA VAL A 65 -3.71 -14.42 -2.99
C VAL A 65 -5.13 -13.98 -2.62
N TYR A 66 -5.28 -12.82 -1.97
CA TYR A 66 -6.59 -12.28 -1.62
C TYR A 66 -7.46 -11.99 -2.86
N HIS A 67 -6.86 -11.44 -3.90
CA HIS A 67 -7.54 -11.18 -5.17
C HIS A 67 -7.95 -12.47 -5.90
N ALA A 68 -7.11 -13.52 -5.84
CA ALA A 68 -7.47 -14.84 -6.36
C ALA A 68 -8.60 -15.49 -5.56
N ALA A 69 -8.62 -15.30 -4.24
CA ALA A 69 -9.71 -15.74 -3.36
C ALA A 69 -11.04 -15.08 -3.73
N LEU A 70 -11.03 -13.75 -3.91
CA LEU A 70 -12.22 -12.96 -4.29
C LEU A 70 -12.79 -13.37 -5.65
N ASN A 71 -11.92 -13.75 -6.59
CA ASN A 71 -12.34 -14.20 -7.92
C ASN A 71 -12.74 -15.70 -7.96
N GLY A 72 -12.80 -16.38 -6.81
CA GLY A 72 -13.20 -17.79 -6.72
C GLY A 72 -12.19 -18.79 -7.30
N LEU A 73 -10.97 -18.34 -7.62
CA LEU A 73 -9.93 -19.16 -8.26
C LEU A 73 -9.18 -20.07 -7.27
N LEU A 74 -9.39 -19.90 -5.96
CA LEU A 74 -8.79 -20.79 -4.95
C LEU A 74 -9.54 -22.12 -4.78
N CYS A 75 -10.75 -22.27 -5.32
CA CYS A 75 -11.58 -23.48 -5.17
C CYS A 75 -11.53 -24.45 -6.37
N GLN A 76 -10.62 -24.26 -7.34
CA GLN A 76 -10.41 -25.22 -8.43
C GLN A 76 -9.15 -26.05 -8.15
N SER A 77 -9.28 -27.02 -7.25
CA SER A 77 -8.30 -28.09 -7.01
C SER A 77 -8.88 -29.42 -7.47
#